data_AF-A0AAD9VY00-F1
#
_entry.id   AF-A0AAD9VY00-F1
#
_cell.length_a   1.000
_cell.length_b   1.000
_cell.length_c   1.000
_cell.angle_alpha   90.00
_cell.angle_beta   90.00
_cell.angle_gamma   90.00
#
_symmetry.space_group_name_H-M   'P 1'
#
loop_
_entity.id
_entity.type
_entity.pdbx_description
1 polymer ?
#
loop_
_entity_poly.entity_id
_entity_poly.type
_entity_poly.pdbx_seq_one_letter_code
_entity_poly.pdbx_strand_id
1 'polypeptide(L)'
;MKINPTSQCLSFIIRSMEQIILPELTSKAAISTGAQIKLQLADLLKRHGEGITLLRGLIEEGNELAKRAANLLEDLSIARKSSRITAVSRNVGGFDALADQYAELTALLDEACRGLCGLTLSNAQAAKVQQEMATWEYAYYNKMSSIVPKLFEENDLPSIQDETMHRSDDPSLSKKFLEDFLTQRHGPTKVESLEFLPGGFGKQTYFSTVTWQDGQTEELVIRKMDAVPIMLRRQFLLDREFDLVTLVHRTGYICPQPIDLGWDIPGVDGNLYTMKRIRGEIPGSFLEGKKDAISESLLLHSAELLAQLHNMPLKPFREHVEKFIGPGAADDTVEQRLHRLLGSWNEYRTQVEHLPSTFQTFAFDWLQRNVPHDTRRPVLVHGDFGIHNMLSIDNRITAVLDWECSDFGAPEQDLEWIAR
;
A
#
# COMPACT_ATOMS: atom_id res chain seq x y z
N MET A 1 20.02 -18.04 39.56
CA MET A 1 19.99 -17.15 38.37
C MET A 1 18.55 -17.04 37.92
N LYS A 2 17.92 -15.87 38.02
CA LYS A 2 16.53 -15.66 37.58
C LYS A 2 16.57 -15.53 36.04
N ILE A 3 15.87 -16.41 35.33
CA ILE A 3 15.76 -16.33 33.87
C ILE A 3 14.73 -15.24 33.57
N ASN A 4 15.13 -14.21 32.84
CA ASN A 4 14.20 -13.16 32.40
C ASN A 4 13.33 -13.71 31.25
N PRO A 5 12.00 -13.64 31.34
CA PRO A 5 11.12 -14.03 30.26
C PRO A 5 11.23 -13.05 29.08
N THR A 6 10.88 -13.51 27.88
CA THR A 6 10.91 -12.72 26.64
C THR A 6 10.18 -11.38 26.78
N SER A 7 9.03 -11.34 27.46
CA SER A 7 8.27 -10.11 27.70
C SER A 7 9.03 -9.08 28.56
N GLN A 8 9.85 -9.55 29.50
CA GLN A 8 10.71 -8.70 30.31
C GLN A 8 11.88 -8.15 29.46
N CYS A 9 12.51 -9.00 28.63
CA CYS A 9 13.56 -8.56 27.70
C CYS A 9 13.04 -7.52 26.69
N LEU A 10 11.89 -7.77 26.08
CA LEU A 10 11.26 -6.82 25.14
C LEU A 10 10.93 -5.49 25.80
N SER A 11 10.41 -5.52 27.04
CA SER A 11 10.12 -4.29 27.79
C SER A 11 11.37 -3.44 28.02
N PHE A 12 12.50 -4.07 28.33
CA PHE A 12 13.77 -3.37 28.49
C PHE A 12 14.25 -2.76 27.18
N ILE A 13 14.20 -3.49 26.07
CA ILE A 13 14.64 -2.98 24.75
C ILE A 13 13.76 -1.79 24.32
N ILE A 14 12.44 -1.88 24.50
CA ILE A 14 11.51 -0.78 24.17
C ILE A 14 11.85 0.48 24.98
N ARG A 15 12.13 0.34 26.29
CA ARG A 15 12.55 1.47 27.13
C ARG A 15 13.87 2.09 26.67
N SER A 16 14.88 1.27 26.37
CA SER A 16 16.15 1.76 25.82
C SER A 16 15.94 2.49 24.49
N MET A 17 15.06 1.97 23.64
CA MET A 17 14.70 2.62 22.38
C MET A 17 14.07 4.00 22.63
N GLU A 18 13.13 4.11 23.58
CA GLU A 18 12.41 5.36 23.88
C GLU A 18 13.25 6.40 24.61
N GLN A 19 14.03 5.97 25.59
CA GLN A 19 14.73 6.88 26.51
C GLN A 19 16.14 7.24 26.04
N ILE A 20 16.77 6.39 25.23
CA ILE A 20 18.18 6.54 24.84
C ILE A 20 18.32 6.63 23.33
N ILE A 21 17.84 5.63 22.57
CA ILE A 21 18.19 5.56 21.14
C ILE A 21 17.44 6.63 20.35
N LEU A 22 16.11 6.69 20.42
CA LEU A 22 15.29 7.62 19.64
C LEU A 22 15.67 9.10 19.83
N PRO A 23 15.93 9.60 21.06
CA PRO A 23 16.37 10.98 21.28
C PRO A 23 17.70 11.34 20.61
N GLU A 24 18.59 10.36 20.40
CA GLU A 24 19.94 10.58 19.85
C GLU A 24 19.98 10.48 18.30
N LEU A 25 18.87 10.06 17.67
CA LEU A 25 18.81 9.96 16.21
C LEU A 25 18.61 11.34 15.57
N THR A 26 19.55 11.74 14.72
CA THR A 26 19.57 13.08 14.12
C THR A 26 19.08 13.13 12.67
N SER A 27 19.17 12.03 11.92
CA SER A 27 18.67 11.98 10.54
C SER A 27 17.20 11.55 10.48
N LYS A 28 16.43 12.14 9.56
CA LYS A 28 15.02 11.77 9.34
C LYS A 28 14.84 10.27 9.08
N ALA A 29 15.73 9.68 8.29
CA ALA A 29 15.71 8.25 8.00
C ALA A 29 15.95 7.41 9.26
N ALA A 30 16.95 7.77 10.08
CA ALA A 30 17.21 7.06 11.33
C ALA A 30 16.03 7.18 12.30
N ILE A 31 15.46 8.37 12.49
CA ILE A 31 14.28 8.58 13.36
C ILE A 31 13.11 7.70 12.92
N SER A 32 12.79 7.71 11.62
CA SER A 32 11.71 6.87 11.05
C SER A 32 11.98 5.38 11.29
N THR A 33 13.18 4.90 10.97
CA THR A 33 13.55 3.48 11.18
C THR A 33 13.51 3.10 12.66
N GLY A 34 14.03 3.95 13.55
CA GLY A 34 13.98 3.72 14.99
C GLY A 34 12.55 3.63 15.51
N ALA A 35 11.65 4.48 15.02
CA ALA A 35 10.24 4.45 15.38
C ALA A 35 9.56 3.15 14.90
N GLN A 36 9.88 2.69 13.69
CA GLN A 36 9.40 1.42 13.16
C GLN A 36 9.90 0.22 13.97
N ILE A 37 11.19 0.18 14.33
CA ILE A 37 11.75 -0.87 15.20
C ILE A 37 11.01 -0.93 16.53
N LYS A 38 10.77 0.24 17.15
CA LYS A 38 10.02 0.32 18.40
C LYS A 38 8.60 -0.24 18.24
N LEU A 39 7.91 0.12 17.16
CA LEU A 39 6.56 -0.35 16.88
C LEU A 39 6.52 -1.89 16.77
N GLN A 40 7.49 -2.49 16.08
CA GLN A 40 7.59 -3.95 15.95
C GLN A 40 7.87 -4.64 17.28
N LEU A 41 8.77 -4.08 18.10
CA LEU A 41 9.06 -4.61 19.43
C LEU A 41 7.84 -4.52 20.36
N ALA A 42 7.10 -3.42 20.29
CA ALA A 42 5.84 -3.24 21.02
C ALA A 42 4.80 -4.28 20.60
N ASP A 43 4.68 -4.58 19.30
CA ASP A 43 3.79 -5.62 18.81
C ASP A 43 4.18 -7.01 19.33
N LEU A 44 5.47 -7.37 19.27
CA LEU A 44 5.98 -8.62 19.84
C LEU A 44 5.64 -8.73 21.34
N LEU A 45 5.74 -7.64 22.10
CA LEU A 45 5.39 -7.64 23.51
C LEU A 45 3.90 -7.93 23.74
N LYS A 46 2.99 -7.38 22.91
CA LYS A 46 1.55 -7.68 22.97
C LYS A 46 1.27 -9.16 22.77
N ARG A 47 2.02 -9.82 21.87
CA ARG A 47 1.88 -11.25 21.55
C ARG A 47 2.22 -12.15 22.73
N HIS A 48 3.07 -11.70 23.66
CA HIS A 48 3.36 -12.45 24.89
C HIS A 48 2.34 -12.25 26.02
N GLY A 49 1.38 -11.34 25.86
CA GLY A 49 0.40 -10.98 26.88
C GLY A 49 -1.03 -11.03 26.36
N GLU A 50 -1.68 -9.86 26.29
CA GLU A 50 -3.10 -9.72 25.97
C GLU A 50 -3.48 -10.25 24.57
N GLY A 51 -2.51 -10.33 23.64
CA GLY A 51 -2.71 -10.94 22.33
C GLY A 51 -3.12 -12.43 22.39
N ILE A 52 -2.63 -13.19 23.37
CA ILE A 52 -2.99 -14.60 23.56
C ILE A 52 -4.46 -14.71 23.98
N THR A 53 -4.88 -13.90 24.95
CA THR A 53 -6.27 -13.88 25.43
C THR A 53 -7.21 -13.44 24.32
N LEU A 54 -6.82 -12.42 23.55
CA LEU A 54 -7.56 -11.94 22.39
C LEU A 54 -7.77 -13.06 21.36
N LEU A 55 -6.70 -13.74 20.93
CA LEU A 55 -6.80 -14.83 19.95
C LEU A 55 -7.68 -15.98 20.43
N ARG A 56 -7.60 -16.36 21.71
CA ARG A 56 -8.49 -17.40 22.28
C ARG A 56 -9.96 -17.01 22.17
N GLY A 57 -10.30 -15.77 22.56
CA GLY A 57 -11.67 -15.26 22.45
C GLY A 57 -12.15 -15.26 21.01
N LEU A 58 -11.32 -14.77 20.08
CA LEU A 58 -11.66 -14.76 18.66
C LEU A 58 -11.84 -16.18 18.09
N ILE A 59 -11.05 -17.17 18.49
CA ILE A 59 -11.22 -18.56 18.04
C ILE A 59 -12.56 -19.14 18.52
N GLU A 60 -12.99 -18.80 19.74
CA GLU A 60 -14.31 -19.22 20.25
C GLU A 60 -15.46 -18.52 19.51
N GLU A 61 -15.35 -17.20 19.30
CA GLU A 61 -16.31 -16.43 18.49
C GLU A 61 -16.44 -16.99 17.06
N GLY A 62 -15.31 -17.24 16.40
CA GLY A 62 -15.26 -17.78 15.04
C GLY A 62 -15.85 -19.18 14.91
N ASN A 63 -15.74 -20.01 15.96
CA ASN A 63 -16.36 -21.33 16.00
C ASN A 63 -17.90 -21.24 16.05
N GLU A 64 -18.46 -20.29 16.78
CA GLU A 64 -19.91 -20.07 16.77
C GLU A 64 -20.40 -19.55 15.41
N LEU A 65 -19.62 -18.71 14.74
CA LEU A 65 -19.89 -18.30 13.35
C LEU A 65 -19.85 -19.48 12.39
N ALA A 66 -18.86 -20.37 12.51
CA ALA A 66 -18.72 -21.56 11.69
C ALA A 66 -19.93 -22.50 11.84
N LYS A 67 -20.43 -22.71 13.06
CA LYS A 67 -21.65 -23.52 13.30
C LYS A 67 -22.89 -22.90 12.66
N ARG A 68 -23.03 -21.58 12.71
CA ARG A 68 -24.15 -20.87 12.09
C ARG A 68 -24.11 -20.97 10.57
N ALA A 69 -22.92 -20.84 9.96
CA ALA A 69 -22.76 -21.07 8.53
C ALA A 69 -23.00 -22.53 8.13
N ALA A 70 -22.51 -23.49 8.92
CA ALA A 70 -22.75 -24.91 8.70
C ALA A 70 -24.25 -25.23 8.59
N ASN A 71 -25.08 -24.63 9.45
CA ASN A 71 -26.53 -24.80 9.40
C ASN A 71 -27.17 -24.19 8.14
N LEU A 72 -26.69 -23.01 7.70
CA LEU A 72 -27.21 -22.33 6.51
C LEU A 72 -26.80 -23.01 5.20
N LEU A 73 -25.62 -23.61 5.18
CA LEU A 73 -25.08 -24.35 4.03
C LEU A 73 -25.44 -25.84 4.03
N GLU A 74 -26.11 -26.31 5.09
CA GLU A 74 -26.39 -27.73 5.33
C GLU A 74 -25.13 -28.63 5.32
N ASP A 75 -23.97 -28.05 5.66
CA ASP A 75 -22.68 -28.75 5.72
C ASP A 75 -22.14 -28.86 7.16
N LEU A 76 -22.46 -29.99 7.80
CA LEU A 76 -21.99 -30.29 9.16
C LEU A 76 -20.47 -30.49 9.26
N SER A 77 -19.76 -30.65 8.14
CA SER A 77 -18.30 -30.78 8.15
C SER A 77 -17.63 -29.51 8.65
N ILE A 78 -18.20 -28.33 8.35
CA ILE A 78 -17.72 -27.01 8.81
C ILE A 78 -17.77 -26.93 10.34
N ALA A 79 -18.92 -27.29 10.94
CA ALA A 79 -19.08 -27.29 12.39
C ALA A 79 -18.14 -28.27 13.11
N ARG A 80 -17.88 -29.45 12.50
CA ARG A 80 -16.95 -30.44 13.05
C ARG A 80 -15.50 -29.97 13.00
N LYS A 81 -15.06 -29.42 11.86
CA LYS A 81 -13.70 -28.90 11.68
C LYS A 81 -13.42 -27.74 12.63
N SER A 82 -14.30 -26.74 12.70
CA SER A 82 -14.18 -25.59 13.62
C SER A 82 -14.11 -26.04 15.09
N SER A 83 -14.99 -26.95 15.51
CA SER A 83 -14.97 -27.48 16.89
C SER A 83 -13.65 -28.18 17.23
N ARG A 84 -13.03 -28.87 16.25
CA ARG A 84 -11.71 -29.48 16.42
C ARG A 84 -10.62 -28.43 16.59
N ILE A 85 -10.62 -27.39 15.74
CA ILE A 85 -9.66 -26.27 15.83
C ILE A 85 -9.75 -25.59 17.20
N THR A 86 -10.97 -25.30 17.68
CA THR A 86 -11.18 -24.70 19.02
C THR A 86 -10.76 -25.64 20.15
N ALA A 87 -10.94 -26.95 20.00
CA ALA A 87 -10.47 -27.91 21.00
C ALA A 87 -8.93 -27.96 21.07
N VAL A 88 -8.24 -27.89 19.93
CA VAL A 88 -6.78 -27.80 19.87
C VAL A 88 -6.30 -26.48 20.46
N SER A 89 -6.94 -25.35 20.12
CA SER A 89 -6.55 -24.02 20.59
C SER A 89 -6.54 -23.92 22.12
N ARG A 90 -7.47 -24.60 22.81
CA ARG A 90 -7.53 -24.67 24.29
C ARG A 90 -6.32 -25.38 24.92
N ASN A 91 -5.68 -26.27 24.20
CA ASN A 91 -4.58 -27.11 24.69
C ASN A 91 -3.19 -26.61 24.28
N VAL A 92 -3.10 -25.77 23.23
CA VAL A 92 -1.82 -25.16 22.83
C VAL A 92 -1.54 -23.91 23.66
N GLY A 93 -0.26 -23.68 23.95
CA GLY A 93 0.24 -22.47 24.63
C GLY A 93 1.04 -21.60 23.68
N GLY A 94 1.05 -20.29 23.93
CA GLY A 94 1.80 -19.32 23.12
C GLY A 94 1.01 -18.74 21.95
N PHE A 95 1.49 -17.60 21.46
CA PHE A 95 0.81 -16.84 20.42
C PHE A 95 0.86 -17.53 19.06
N ASP A 96 2.02 -18.02 18.64
CA ASP A 96 2.20 -18.56 17.29
C ASP A 96 1.33 -19.81 17.05
N ALA A 97 1.28 -20.73 18.01
CA ALA A 97 0.40 -21.90 17.92
C ALA A 97 -1.09 -21.51 17.91
N LEU A 98 -1.49 -20.44 18.60
CA LEU A 98 -2.86 -19.91 18.50
C LEU A 98 -3.11 -19.21 17.17
N ALA A 99 -2.11 -18.52 16.62
CA ALA A 99 -2.18 -17.87 15.32
C ALA A 99 -2.35 -18.91 14.20
N ASP A 100 -1.69 -20.07 14.29
CA ASP A 100 -1.90 -21.18 13.35
C ASP A 100 -3.35 -21.71 13.41
N GLN A 101 -3.88 -21.90 14.62
CA GLN A 101 -5.28 -22.33 14.79
C GLN A 101 -6.27 -21.25 14.30
N TYR A 102 -5.98 -19.97 14.54
CA TYR A 102 -6.76 -18.87 14.01
C TYR A 102 -6.72 -18.84 12.47
N ALA A 103 -5.55 -19.05 11.85
CA ALA A 103 -5.40 -19.11 10.41
C ALA A 103 -6.17 -20.28 9.78
N GLU A 104 -6.11 -21.49 10.38
CA GLU A 104 -6.94 -22.63 9.96
C GLU A 104 -8.45 -22.31 10.04
N LEU A 105 -8.89 -21.64 11.12
CA LEU A 105 -10.28 -21.24 11.29
C LEU A 105 -10.69 -20.18 10.27
N THR A 106 -9.84 -19.20 10.00
CA THR A 106 -10.08 -18.17 8.96
C THR A 106 -10.21 -18.80 7.59
N ALA A 107 -9.37 -19.78 7.23
CA ALA A 107 -9.47 -20.50 5.96
C ALA A 107 -10.81 -21.25 5.84
N LEU A 108 -11.23 -21.92 6.91
CA LEU A 108 -12.52 -22.61 6.97
C LEU A 108 -13.71 -21.64 6.85
N LEU A 109 -13.64 -20.51 7.56
CA LEU A 109 -14.68 -19.48 7.50
C LEU A 109 -14.71 -18.78 6.15
N ASP A 110 -13.58 -18.60 5.48
CA ASP A 110 -13.52 -18.03 4.14
C ASP A 110 -14.15 -18.96 3.09
N GLU A 111 -13.92 -20.27 3.19
CA GLU A 111 -14.63 -21.27 2.38
C GLU A 111 -16.15 -21.21 2.62
N ALA A 112 -16.58 -21.17 3.88
CA ALA A 112 -17.98 -21.03 4.23
C ALA A 112 -18.58 -19.69 3.74
N CYS A 113 -17.84 -18.59 3.87
CA CYS A 113 -18.22 -17.26 3.41
C CYS A 113 -18.47 -17.25 1.89
N ARG A 114 -17.60 -17.90 1.11
CA ARG A 114 -17.77 -18.08 -0.34
C ARG A 114 -19.03 -18.89 -0.67
N GLY A 115 -19.31 -19.96 0.09
CA GLY A 115 -20.54 -20.73 -0.05
C GLY A 115 -21.80 -19.89 0.21
N LEU A 116 -21.74 -18.98 1.20
CA LEU A 116 -22.88 -18.12 1.54
C LEU A 116 -23.17 -17.05 0.48
N CYS A 117 -22.20 -16.62 -0.33
CA CYS A 117 -22.39 -15.58 -1.36
C CYS A 117 -23.63 -15.86 -2.23
N GLY A 118 -23.81 -17.10 -2.68
CA GLY A 118 -24.94 -17.52 -3.52
C GLY A 118 -26.32 -17.47 -2.85
N LEU A 119 -26.38 -17.35 -1.52
CA LEU A 119 -27.61 -17.31 -0.73
C LEU A 119 -27.95 -15.90 -0.26
N THR A 120 -27.02 -14.95 -0.30
CA THR A 120 -27.19 -13.64 0.36
C THR A 120 -28.34 -12.80 -0.18
N LEU A 121 -28.70 -12.96 -1.46
CA LEU A 121 -29.81 -12.24 -2.09
C LEU A 121 -31.19 -12.79 -1.67
N SER A 122 -31.28 -14.08 -1.36
CA SER A 122 -32.54 -14.75 -1.03
C SER A 122 -32.69 -15.06 0.47
N ASN A 123 -31.62 -14.89 1.25
CA ASN A 123 -31.57 -15.22 2.67
C ASN A 123 -30.85 -14.13 3.49
N ALA A 124 -31.63 -13.30 4.18
CA ALA A 124 -31.11 -12.24 5.04
C ALA A 124 -30.22 -12.77 6.18
N GLN A 125 -30.46 -13.99 6.67
CA GLN A 125 -29.63 -14.61 7.70
C GLN A 125 -28.26 -15.02 7.15
N ALA A 126 -28.18 -15.45 5.88
CA ALA A 126 -26.92 -15.72 5.19
C ALA A 126 -26.10 -14.44 5.02
N ALA A 127 -26.72 -13.35 4.55
CA ALA A 127 -26.08 -12.05 4.43
C ALA A 127 -25.54 -11.53 5.78
N LYS A 128 -26.33 -11.69 6.86
CA LYS A 128 -25.92 -11.30 8.21
C LYS A 128 -24.72 -12.10 8.72
N VAL A 129 -24.72 -13.42 8.54
CA VAL A 129 -23.59 -14.27 8.96
C VAL A 129 -22.33 -13.93 8.18
N GLN A 130 -22.44 -13.65 6.88
CA GLN A 130 -21.30 -13.23 6.04
C GLN A 130 -20.66 -11.92 6.56
N GLN A 131 -21.49 -10.92 6.88
CA GLN A 131 -21.03 -9.66 7.45
C GLN A 131 -20.35 -9.85 8.82
N GLU A 132 -20.90 -10.72 9.67
CA GLU A 132 -20.33 -11.01 10.98
C GLU A 132 -18.97 -11.73 10.88
N MET A 133 -18.78 -12.61 9.89
CA MET A 133 -17.47 -13.22 9.60
C MET A 133 -16.43 -12.17 9.20
N ALA A 134 -16.78 -11.27 8.28
CA ALA A 134 -15.90 -10.18 7.87
C ALA A 134 -15.54 -9.26 9.05
N THR A 135 -16.52 -8.95 9.90
CA THR A 135 -16.34 -8.14 11.11
C THR A 135 -15.45 -8.84 12.12
N TRP A 136 -15.61 -10.16 12.27
CA TRP A 136 -14.78 -10.99 13.15
C TRP A 136 -13.31 -10.99 12.74
N GLU A 137 -13.02 -11.16 11.45
CA GLU A 137 -11.64 -11.10 10.96
C GLU A 137 -11.02 -9.71 11.15
N TYR A 138 -11.77 -8.65 10.81
CA TYR A 138 -11.33 -7.27 11.02
C TYR A 138 -11.11 -6.94 12.52
N ALA A 139 -11.90 -7.55 13.41
CA ALA A 139 -11.80 -7.32 14.85
C ALA A 139 -10.43 -7.72 15.41
N TYR A 140 -9.72 -8.70 14.83
CA TYR A 140 -8.35 -9.01 15.23
C TYR A 140 -7.45 -7.77 15.10
N TYR A 141 -7.42 -7.15 13.91
CA TYR A 141 -6.57 -6.00 13.64
C TYR A 141 -6.90 -4.81 14.54
N ASN A 142 -8.19 -4.48 14.64
CA ASN A 142 -8.66 -3.35 15.45
C ASN A 142 -8.40 -3.56 16.97
N LYS A 143 -8.70 -4.75 17.49
CA LYS A 143 -8.46 -5.06 18.91
C LYS A 143 -6.97 -5.11 19.21
N MET A 144 -6.14 -5.72 18.35
CA MET A 144 -4.69 -5.80 18.55
C MET A 144 -4.01 -4.42 18.52
N SER A 145 -4.44 -3.51 17.62
CA SER A 145 -3.94 -2.14 17.61
C SER A 145 -4.26 -1.38 18.89
N SER A 146 -5.41 -1.66 19.51
CA SER A 146 -5.86 -1.01 20.76
C SER A 146 -5.14 -1.47 22.03
N ILE A 147 -4.46 -2.63 22.00
CA ILE A 147 -3.71 -3.12 23.16
C ILE A 147 -2.54 -2.19 23.42
N VAL A 148 -2.48 -1.63 24.63
CA VAL A 148 -1.31 -0.87 25.11
C VAL A 148 -0.34 -1.87 25.74
N PRO A 149 0.90 -2.01 25.23
CA PRO A 149 1.85 -2.95 25.78
C PRO A 149 2.23 -2.55 27.21
N LYS A 150 2.03 -3.46 28.16
CA LYS A 150 2.42 -3.25 29.57
C LYS A 150 3.91 -3.51 29.73
N LEU A 151 4.68 -2.45 29.95
CA LEU A 151 6.12 -2.53 30.22
C LEU A 151 6.37 -2.93 31.68
N PHE A 152 7.31 -3.86 31.92
CA PHE A 152 7.75 -4.19 33.28
C PHE A 152 8.45 -3.00 33.96
N GLU A 153 8.11 -2.73 35.23
CA GLU A 153 8.78 -1.72 36.07
C GLU A 153 9.94 -2.35 36.85
N GLU A 154 11.19 -2.02 36.48
CA GLU A 154 12.27 -1.63 37.40
C GLU A 154 13.52 -1.22 36.63
N ASN A 155 14.40 -0.51 37.33
CA ASN A 155 15.63 0.12 36.87
C ASN A 155 16.80 -0.88 36.83
N ASP A 156 17.46 -0.96 35.68
CA ASP A 156 18.92 -0.87 35.52
C ASP A 156 19.27 -1.33 34.10
N LEU A 157 19.80 -0.41 33.29
CA LEU A 157 20.32 -0.69 31.95
C LEU A 157 21.81 -0.31 31.92
N PRO A 158 22.72 -1.24 31.58
CA PRO A 158 24.13 -0.92 31.43
C PRO A 158 24.42 -0.26 30.08
N SER A 159 25.28 0.77 30.08
CA SER A 159 25.76 1.49 28.90
C SER A 159 26.91 0.74 28.20
N ILE A 160 26.89 0.65 26.86
CA ILE A 160 27.99 0.13 26.04
C ILE A 160 28.37 1.19 25.00
N GLN A 161 29.68 1.42 24.84
CA GLN A 161 30.28 2.42 23.95
C GLN A 161 30.53 1.89 22.53
N ASP A 162 30.58 2.86 21.60
CA ASP A 162 30.64 2.78 20.14
C ASP A 162 31.76 1.92 19.52
N GLU A 163 31.39 1.22 18.44
CA GLU A 163 32.27 1.00 17.29
C GLU A 163 31.47 1.14 15.97
N THR A 164 32.02 1.92 15.04
CA THR A 164 31.49 2.21 13.71
C THR A 164 31.62 1.02 12.75
N MET A 165 30.57 0.69 12.00
CA MET A 165 30.64 -0.24 10.87
C MET A 165 30.13 0.36 9.55
N HIS A 166 30.86 0.05 8.49
CA HIS A 166 30.65 0.40 7.09
C HIS A 166 29.40 -0.25 6.46
N ARG A 167 28.77 0.46 5.52
CA ARG A 167 27.68 -0.04 4.65
C ARG A 167 28.26 -0.89 3.50
N SER A 168 27.55 -1.97 3.15
CA SER A 168 27.79 -2.82 1.99
C SER A 168 27.11 -2.27 0.73
N ASP A 169 27.79 -2.37 -0.41
CA ASP A 169 27.28 -2.09 -1.74
C ASP A 169 26.43 -3.28 -2.25
N ASP A 170 25.17 -3.03 -2.58
CA ASP A 170 24.32 -3.90 -3.40
C ASP A 170 23.93 -3.07 -4.66
N PRO A 171 23.77 -3.65 -5.86
CA PRO A 171 23.87 -2.91 -7.11
C PRO A 171 22.60 -2.10 -7.38
N SER A 172 22.55 -0.89 -6.80
CA SER A 172 21.67 0.19 -7.21
C SER A 172 21.98 0.62 -8.65
N LEU A 173 20.99 1.20 -9.35
CA LEU A 173 21.19 1.92 -10.61
C LEU A 173 22.49 2.71 -10.59
N SER A 174 23.46 2.35 -11.45
CA SER A 174 24.76 3.00 -11.43
C SER A 174 24.75 4.29 -12.25
N LYS A 175 25.55 5.26 -11.81
CA LYS A 175 25.79 6.52 -12.56
C LYS A 175 26.26 6.24 -14.00
N LYS A 176 27.16 5.26 -14.15
CA LYS A 176 27.72 4.83 -15.45
C LYS A 176 26.62 4.29 -16.36
N PHE A 177 25.76 3.42 -15.84
CA PHE A 177 24.63 2.88 -16.59
C PHE A 177 23.68 3.98 -17.06
N LEU A 178 23.30 4.92 -16.18
CA LEU A 178 22.41 6.02 -16.55
C LEU A 178 23.02 6.90 -17.64
N GLU A 179 24.32 7.18 -17.56
CA GLU A 179 25.04 7.96 -18.57
C GLU A 179 25.05 7.28 -19.94
N ASP A 180 25.34 5.98 -19.97
CA ASP A 180 25.34 5.19 -21.22
C ASP A 180 23.91 5.10 -21.79
N PHE A 181 22.89 4.89 -20.94
CA PHE A 181 21.48 4.83 -21.30
C PHE A 181 20.98 6.12 -21.97
N LEU A 182 21.32 7.28 -21.38
CA LEU A 182 20.96 8.60 -21.91
C LEU A 182 21.77 8.92 -23.17
N THR A 183 23.06 8.59 -23.18
CA THR A 183 23.94 8.84 -24.32
C THR A 183 23.48 8.12 -25.58
N GLN A 184 22.98 6.90 -25.44
CA GLN A 184 22.44 6.13 -26.56
C GLN A 184 21.21 6.78 -27.20
N ARG A 185 20.43 7.56 -26.45
CA ARG A 185 19.15 8.14 -26.90
C ARG A 185 19.28 9.58 -27.35
N HIS A 186 20.10 10.36 -26.66
CA HIS A 186 20.18 11.82 -26.83
C HIS A 186 21.55 12.30 -27.33
N GLY A 187 22.49 11.39 -27.58
CA GLY A 187 23.88 11.73 -27.90
C GLY A 187 24.74 12.00 -26.65
N PRO A 188 26.03 12.32 -26.80
CA PRO A 188 26.98 12.49 -25.69
C PRO A 188 26.40 13.26 -24.50
N THR A 189 26.20 12.54 -23.39
CA THR A 189 25.58 13.06 -22.18
C THR A 189 26.49 12.79 -20.99
N LYS A 190 26.53 13.71 -20.04
CA LYS A 190 27.28 13.54 -18.79
C LYS A 190 26.33 13.51 -17.61
N VAL A 191 26.37 12.46 -16.82
CA VAL A 191 25.68 12.43 -15.54
C VAL A 191 26.61 13.10 -14.51
N GLU A 192 26.16 14.15 -13.84
CA GLU A 192 26.96 14.85 -12.83
C GLU A 192 26.81 14.19 -11.46
N SER A 193 25.57 13.86 -11.08
CA SER A 193 25.23 13.20 -9.80
C SER A 193 24.16 12.13 -10.00
N LEU A 194 24.12 11.16 -9.10
CA LEU A 194 23.03 10.20 -8.96
C LEU A 194 22.85 9.90 -7.47
N GLU A 195 21.69 10.26 -6.93
CA GLU A 195 21.39 10.18 -5.51
C GLU A 195 20.12 9.35 -5.32
N PHE A 196 20.21 8.28 -4.52
CA PHE A 196 19.03 7.50 -4.14
C PHE A 196 18.20 8.27 -3.13
N LEU A 197 16.88 8.36 -3.37
CA LEU A 197 15.92 8.92 -2.43
C LEU A 197 15.29 7.78 -1.62
N PRO A 198 15.61 7.63 -0.33
CA PRO A 198 15.03 6.58 0.50
C PRO A 198 13.54 6.86 0.74
N GLY A 199 12.69 5.85 0.54
CA GLY A 199 11.24 5.96 0.70
C GLY A 199 10.49 5.39 -0.51
N GLY A 200 9.19 5.14 -0.34
CA GLY A 200 8.34 4.49 -1.34
C GLY A 200 8.28 2.97 -1.17
N PHE A 201 7.15 2.36 -1.55
CA PHE A 201 6.94 0.92 -1.55
C PHE A 201 6.83 0.45 -3.01
N GLY A 202 7.71 -0.46 -3.45
CA GLY A 202 7.61 -1.14 -4.75
C GLY A 202 8.37 -0.50 -5.92
N LYS A 203 8.90 0.73 -5.78
CA LYS A 203 9.78 1.39 -6.76
C LYS A 203 10.88 2.18 -6.06
N GLN A 204 12.06 2.21 -6.67
CA GLN A 204 13.20 3.01 -6.28
C GLN A 204 13.16 4.36 -7.00
N THR A 205 13.43 5.45 -6.27
CA THR A 205 13.50 6.81 -6.83
C THR A 205 14.91 7.36 -6.70
N TYR A 206 15.43 7.95 -7.78
CA TYR A 206 16.74 8.60 -7.79
C TYR A 206 16.63 10.03 -8.31
N PHE A 207 17.43 10.93 -7.77
CA PHE A 207 17.69 12.25 -8.34
C PHE A 207 19.00 12.25 -9.10
N SER A 208 19.04 12.95 -10.23
CA SER A 208 20.25 13.08 -11.03
C SER A 208 20.34 14.45 -11.66
N THR A 209 21.54 15.02 -11.68
CA THR A 209 21.85 16.19 -12.50
C THR A 209 22.55 15.71 -13.76
N VAL A 210 22.06 16.13 -14.93
CA VAL A 210 22.55 15.69 -16.24
C VAL A 210 22.93 16.90 -17.08
N THR A 211 24.09 16.86 -17.73
CA THR A 211 24.51 17.84 -18.73
C THR A 211 24.41 17.20 -20.12
N TRP A 212 23.58 17.79 -20.97
CA TRP A 212 23.31 17.33 -22.33
C TRP A 212 24.42 17.75 -23.31
N GLN A 213 24.38 17.22 -24.53
CA GLN A 213 25.37 17.50 -25.57
C GLN A 213 25.47 19.00 -25.94
N ASP A 214 24.37 19.74 -25.83
CA ASP A 214 24.30 21.18 -26.08
C ASP A 214 24.85 22.02 -24.91
N GLY A 215 25.30 21.38 -23.83
CA GLY A 215 25.82 22.01 -22.62
C GLY A 215 24.75 22.44 -21.62
N GLN A 216 23.45 22.20 -21.90
CA GLN A 216 22.40 22.48 -20.93
C GLN A 216 22.42 21.47 -19.80
N THR A 217 22.26 21.95 -18.57
CA THR A 217 22.13 21.11 -17.39
C THR A 217 20.68 21.04 -16.95
N GLU A 218 20.17 19.82 -16.74
CA GLU A 218 18.83 19.56 -16.23
C GLU A 218 18.86 18.64 -15.01
N GLU A 219 17.87 18.80 -14.13
CA GLU A 219 17.64 17.91 -13.00
C GLU A 219 16.57 16.88 -13.38
N LEU A 220 16.87 15.59 -13.19
CA LEU A 220 16.01 14.47 -13.50
C LEU A 220 15.63 13.69 -12.23
N VAL A 221 14.47 13.05 -12.31
CA VAL A 221 14.04 11.98 -11.41
C VAL A 221 14.01 10.68 -12.22
N ILE A 222 14.53 9.60 -11.64
CA ILE A 222 14.48 8.26 -12.23
C ILE A 222 13.61 7.40 -11.33
N ARG A 223 12.52 6.86 -11.87
CA ARG A 223 11.75 5.80 -11.21
C ARG A 223 12.19 4.46 -11.78
N LYS A 224 12.59 3.55 -10.91
CA LYS A 224 13.04 2.20 -11.28
C LYS A 224 12.20 1.17 -10.51
N MET A 225 11.75 0.13 -11.19
CA MET A 225 11.11 -1.01 -10.56
C MET A 225 12.10 -1.76 -9.66
N ASP A 226 11.61 -2.22 -8.50
CA ASP A 226 12.35 -3.23 -7.73
C ASP A 226 12.49 -4.51 -8.56
N ALA A 227 13.61 -5.22 -8.40
CA ALA A 227 13.84 -6.50 -9.08
C ALA A 227 12.73 -7.53 -8.77
N VAL A 228 12.14 -7.41 -7.58
CA VAL A 228 10.95 -8.16 -7.15
C VAL A 228 9.88 -7.15 -6.70
N PRO A 229 8.92 -6.80 -7.57
CA PRO A 229 7.87 -5.85 -7.21
C PRO A 229 6.97 -6.41 -6.09
N ILE A 230 6.61 -5.56 -5.13
CA ILE A 230 5.69 -5.92 -4.02
C ILE A 230 4.28 -6.21 -4.54
N MET A 231 3.88 -5.57 -5.65
CA MET A 231 2.60 -5.79 -6.31
C MET A 231 2.82 -6.18 -7.76
N LEU A 232 2.20 -7.30 -8.18
CA LEU A 232 2.29 -7.81 -9.54
C LEU A 232 1.10 -7.39 -10.42
N ARG A 233 0.30 -6.42 -9.96
CA ARG A 233 -0.91 -5.97 -10.66
C ARG A 233 -0.56 -5.00 -11.79
N ARG A 234 -1.20 -5.19 -12.95
CA ARG A 234 -0.90 -4.46 -14.20
C ARG A 234 -0.95 -2.93 -14.09
N GLN A 235 -1.73 -2.38 -13.17
CA GLN A 235 -1.85 -0.92 -13.00
C GLN A 235 -0.54 -0.27 -12.53
N PHE A 236 0.33 -1.03 -11.83
CA PHE A 236 1.63 -0.57 -11.33
C PHE A 236 2.77 -0.78 -12.33
N LEU A 237 2.48 -1.24 -13.55
CA LEU A 237 3.48 -1.39 -14.59
C LEU A 237 4.01 -0.01 -15.00
N LEU A 238 5.34 0.06 -15.08
CA LEU A 238 6.05 1.31 -15.30
C LEU A 238 5.79 1.92 -16.69
N ASP A 239 5.57 1.08 -17.70
CA ASP A 239 5.25 1.51 -19.06
C ASP A 239 3.86 2.13 -19.17
N ARG A 240 2.89 1.60 -18.41
CA ARG A 240 1.56 2.18 -18.27
C ARG A 240 1.63 3.57 -17.64
N GLU A 241 2.37 3.70 -16.53
CA GLU A 241 2.57 4.99 -15.86
C GLU A 241 3.26 6.00 -16.80
N PHE A 242 4.37 5.60 -17.44
CA PHE A 242 5.10 6.45 -18.38
C PHE A 242 4.22 6.95 -19.53
N ASP A 243 3.43 6.07 -20.14
CA ASP A 243 2.51 6.41 -21.23
C ASP A 243 1.42 7.39 -20.77
N LEU A 244 0.80 7.11 -19.61
CA LEU A 244 -0.23 7.97 -19.04
C LEU A 244 0.30 9.37 -18.72
N VAL A 245 1.40 9.46 -17.97
CA VAL A 245 1.98 10.74 -17.55
C VAL A 245 2.44 11.54 -18.77
N THR A 246 2.92 10.87 -19.82
CA THR A 246 3.27 11.53 -21.09
C THR A 246 2.05 12.18 -21.74
N LEU A 247 0.91 11.48 -21.77
CA LEU A 247 -0.34 12.02 -22.30
C LEU A 247 -0.89 13.16 -21.44
N VAL A 248 -0.87 13.00 -20.11
CA VAL A 248 -1.30 14.04 -19.16
C VAL A 248 -0.45 15.30 -19.32
N HIS A 249 0.88 15.17 -19.36
CA HIS A 249 1.78 16.31 -19.55
C HIS A 249 1.49 17.09 -20.84
N ARG A 250 1.19 16.38 -21.94
CA ARG A 250 0.84 17.00 -23.22
C ARG A 250 -0.46 17.82 -23.19
N THR A 251 -1.33 17.60 -22.21
CA THR A 251 -2.52 18.44 -22.01
C THR A 251 -2.22 19.79 -21.36
N GLY A 252 -1.00 19.97 -20.83
CA GLY A 252 -0.60 21.14 -20.06
C GLY A 252 -0.91 21.05 -18.56
N TYR A 253 -1.38 19.89 -18.09
CA TYR A 253 -1.57 19.64 -16.66
C TYR A 253 -0.24 19.58 -15.91
N ILE A 254 -0.25 20.01 -14.66
CA ILE A 254 0.96 20.11 -13.84
C ILE A 254 1.41 18.74 -13.29
N CYS A 255 2.01 17.93 -14.15
CA CYS A 255 2.70 16.70 -13.78
C CYS A 255 4.16 16.74 -14.26
N PRO A 256 5.04 15.86 -13.72
CA PRO A 256 6.38 15.68 -14.26
C PRO A 256 6.34 15.39 -15.77
N GLN A 257 7.35 15.85 -16.50
CA GLN A 257 7.54 15.52 -17.91
C GLN A 257 8.36 14.23 -18.02
N PRO A 258 7.79 13.10 -18.48
CA PRO A 258 8.57 11.91 -18.77
C PRO A 258 9.46 12.15 -19.99
N ILE A 259 10.65 11.57 -19.98
CA ILE A 259 11.65 11.73 -21.05
C ILE A 259 11.88 10.38 -21.73
N ASP A 260 12.37 9.38 -21.00
CA ASP A 260 12.73 8.07 -21.55
C ASP A 260 12.13 6.93 -20.76
N LEU A 261 11.62 5.93 -21.47
CA LEU A 261 11.28 4.62 -20.90
C LEU A 261 12.38 3.62 -21.24
N GLY A 262 12.77 2.86 -20.24
CA GLY A 262 13.69 1.74 -20.33
C GLY A 262 13.02 0.42 -19.96
N TRP A 263 12.92 -0.48 -20.93
CA TRP A 263 12.25 -1.77 -20.78
C TRP A 263 13.20 -2.93 -21.13
N ASP A 264 13.30 -3.90 -20.23
CA ASP A 264 14.14 -5.11 -20.32
C ASP A 264 15.59 -4.78 -20.76
N ILE A 265 16.20 -3.78 -20.13
CA ILE A 265 17.52 -3.28 -20.52
C ILE A 265 18.62 -4.08 -19.81
N PRO A 266 19.59 -4.66 -20.56
CA PRO A 266 20.75 -5.30 -19.96
C PRO A 266 21.58 -4.31 -19.12
N GLY A 267 22.00 -4.72 -17.92
CA GLY A 267 22.87 -3.92 -17.04
C GLY A 267 22.15 -3.18 -15.91
N VAL A 268 20.83 -3.31 -15.81
CA VAL A 268 20.02 -2.89 -14.66
C VAL A 268 19.02 -4.00 -14.30
N ASP A 269 18.75 -4.15 -13.01
CA ASP A 269 17.90 -5.20 -12.42
C ASP A 269 16.40 -4.85 -12.42
N GLY A 270 15.97 -3.94 -13.30
CA GLY A 270 14.56 -3.55 -13.40
C GLY A 270 14.32 -2.47 -14.44
N ASN A 271 13.07 -2.39 -14.90
CA ASN A 271 12.64 -1.34 -15.83
C ASN A 271 12.71 0.03 -15.13
N LEU A 272 12.99 1.07 -15.91
CA LEU A 272 13.08 2.42 -15.39
C LEU A 272 12.44 3.41 -16.35
N TYR A 273 12.08 4.58 -15.85
CA TYR A 273 11.85 5.74 -16.70
C TYR A 273 12.43 6.99 -16.04
N THR A 274 12.79 7.95 -16.89
CA THR A 274 13.34 9.25 -16.50
C THR A 274 12.28 10.32 -16.70
N MET A 275 12.27 11.33 -15.83
CA MET A 275 11.40 12.50 -15.94
C MET A 275 12.09 13.76 -15.45
N LYS A 276 11.68 14.93 -15.92
CA LYS A 276 12.19 16.21 -15.39
C LYS A 276 11.80 16.37 -13.93
N ARG A 277 12.77 16.80 -13.11
CA ARG A 277 12.51 17.15 -11.71
C ARG A 277 11.75 18.47 -11.66
N ILE A 278 10.62 18.47 -10.96
CA ILE A 278 9.92 19.70 -10.59
C ILE A 278 10.33 20.07 -9.17
N ARG A 279 10.60 21.36 -8.95
CA ARG A 279 10.96 21.88 -7.62
C ARG A 279 9.71 22.11 -6.78
N GLY A 280 9.85 21.88 -5.47
CA GLY A 280 8.85 22.16 -4.46
C GLY A 280 9.02 21.26 -3.26
N GLU A 281 8.22 21.53 -2.24
CA GLU A 281 8.15 20.75 -1.01
C GLU A 281 6.79 20.09 -0.89
N ILE A 282 6.75 18.92 -0.25
CA ILE A 282 5.50 18.22 0.06
C ILE A 282 4.78 19.02 1.17
N PRO A 283 3.56 19.54 0.92
CA PRO A 283 2.84 20.38 1.89
C PRO A 283 2.45 19.67 3.19
N GLY A 284 2.29 18.35 3.16
CA GLY A 284 1.86 17.58 4.32
C GLY A 284 2.04 16.07 4.13
N SER A 285 1.98 15.32 5.22
CA SER A 285 2.09 13.87 5.23
C SER A 285 0.79 13.25 5.72
N PHE A 286 0.38 12.13 5.10
CA PHE A 286 -0.77 11.33 5.53
C PHE A 286 -0.52 10.67 6.91
N LEU A 287 0.74 10.40 7.26
CA LEU A 287 1.12 9.64 8.47
C LEU A 287 1.48 10.52 9.68
N GLU A 288 2.00 11.72 9.43
CA GLU A 288 2.35 12.67 10.49
C GLU A 288 1.16 13.60 10.75
N GLY A 289 0.24 13.16 11.62
CA GLY A 289 -0.85 14.02 12.09
C GLY A 289 -0.31 15.37 12.57
N LYS A 290 -0.58 16.41 11.77
CA LYS A 290 -0.21 17.82 11.90
C LYS A 290 1.30 18.15 11.78
N LYS A 291 1.68 18.62 10.59
CA LYS A 291 2.60 19.77 10.42
C LYS A 291 1.78 20.94 9.86
N ASP A 292 1.51 21.92 10.71
CA ASP A 292 0.77 23.16 10.43
C ASP A 292 -0.62 23.00 9.78
N ALA A 293 -1.50 23.98 9.97
CA ALA A 293 -2.76 23.99 9.25
C ALA A 293 -2.43 24.21 7.77
N ILE A 294 -2.75 23.24 6.91
CA ILE A 294 -2.65 23.39 5.47
C ILE A 294 -3.45 24.62 5.06
N SER A 295 -2.84 25.53 4.30
CA SER A 295 -3.50 26.78 3.94
C SER A 295 -4.74 26.53 3.09
N GLU A 296 -5.81 27.28 3.35
CA GLU A 296 -7.05 27.22 2.57
C GLU A 296 -6.78 27.45 1.08
N SER A 297 -5.87 28.36 0.74
CA SER A 297 -5.47 28.62 -0.65
C SER A 297 -4.87 27.39 -1.34
N LEU A 298 -4.08 26.59 -0.62
CA LEU A 298 -3.51 25.37 -1.18
C LEU A 298 -4.58 24.30 -1.38
N LEU A 299 -5.52 24.17 -0.44
CA LEU A 299 -6.65 23.24 -0.56
C LEU A 299 -7.58 23.62 -1.73
N LEU A 300 -7.86 24.91 -1.90
CA LEU A 300 -8.63 25.40 -3.04
C LEU A 300 -7.92 25.14 -4.37
N HIS A 301 -6.61 25.39 -4.44
CA HIS A 301 -5.83 25.09 -5.64
C HIS A 301 -5.80 23.57 -5.92
N SER A 302 -5.71 22.73 -4.89
CA SER A 302 -5.83 21.27 -5.02
C SER A 302 -7.19 20.87 -5.62
N ALA A 303 -8.28 21.46 -5.15
CA ALA A 303 -9.62 21.22 -5.69
C ALA A 303 -9.77 21.70 -7.14
N GLU A 304 -9.19 22.85 -7.50
CA GLU A 304 -9.15 23.34 -8.88
C GLU A 304 -8.40 22.37 -9.81
N LEU A 305 -7.27 21.84 -9.36
CA LEU A 305 -6.49 20.86 -10.12
C LEU A 305 -7.25 19.55 -10.30
N LEU A 306 -7.92 19.06 -9.26
CA LEU A 306 -8.77 17.88 -9.39
C LEU A 306 -9.89 18.10 -10.41
N ALA A 307 -10.55 19.26 -10.37
CA ALA A 307 -11.57 19.61 -11.35
C ALA A 307 -11.01 19.72 -12.77
N GLN A 308 -9.80 20.23 -12.95
CA GLN A 308 -9.11 20.23 -14.25
C GLN A 308 -8.82 18.82 -14.74
N LEU A 309 -8.35 17.94 -13.84
CA LEU A 309 -8.08 16.53 -14.15
C LEU A 309 -9.33 15.80 -14.62
N HIS A 310 -10.43 15.91 -13.86
CA HIS A 310 -11.68 15.24 -14.18
C HIS A 310 -12.36 15.80 -15.44
N ASN A 311 -12.04 17.03 -15.86
CA ASN A 311 -12.56 17.63 -17.09
C ASN A 311 -11.70 17.37 -18.33
N MET A 312 -10.61 16.60 -18.23
CA MET A 312 -9.78 16.29 -19.39
C MET A 312 -10.58 15.52 -20.45
N PRO A 313 -10.46 15.89 -21.75
CA PRO A 313 -11.13 15.13 -22.79
C PRO A 313 -10.52 13.72 -22.87
N LEU A 314 -11.34 12.69 -22.96
CA LEU A 314 -10.87 11.30 -23.08
C LEU A 314 -10.20 10.99 -24.43
N LYS A 315 -10.45 11.80 -25.47
CA LYS A 315 -10.01 11.54 -26.84
C LYS A 315 -8.49 11.25 -26.96
N PRO A 316 -7.58 12.02 -26.32
CA PRO A 316 -6.14 11.76 -26.37
C PRO A 316 -5.73 10.46 -25.66
N PHE A 317 -6.55 9.93 -24.76
CA PHE A 317 -6.25 8.76 -23.95
C PHE A 317 -6.87 7.46 -24.49
N ARG A 318 -7.61 7.50 -25.60
CA ARG A 318 -8.31 6.31 -26.13
C ARG A 318 -7.37 5.14 -26.37
N GLU A 319 -6.24 5.37 -27.03
CA GLU A 319 -5.25 4.31 -27.31
C GLU A 319 -4.65 3.73 -26.02
N HIS A 320 -4.35 4.57 -25.04
CA HIS A 320 -3.89 4.13 -23.71
C HIS A 320 -4.92 3.23 -23.04
N VAL A 321 -6.18 3.65 -23.01
CA VAL A 321 -7.29 2.91 -22.39
C VAL A 321 -7.49 1.56 -23.07
N GLU A 322 -7.52 1.53 -24.40
CA GLU A 322 -7.68 0.28 -25.17
C GLU A 322 -6.50 -0.68 -24.94
N LYS A 323 -5.27 -0.16 -24.87
CA LYS A 323 -4.04 -0.95 -24.65
C LYS A 323 -3.96 -1.54 -23.25
N PHE A 324 -4.16 -0.73 -22.21
CA PHE A 324 -3.85 -1.09 -20.83
C PHE A 324 -5.06 -1.56 -20.02
N ILE A 325 -6.28 -1.15 -20.39
CA ILE A 325 -7.52 -1.58 -19.73
C ILE A 325 -8.21 -2.68 -20.54
N GLY A 326 -8.19 -2.56 -21.87
CA GLY A 326 -8.58 -3.62 -22.79
C GLY A 326 -9.58 -3.19 -23.86
N PRO A 327 -9.93 -4.09 -24.80
CA PRO A 327 -10.77 -3.75 -25.95
C PRO A 327 -12.16 -3.21 -25.57
N GLY A 328 -12.57 -2.16 -26.28
CA GLY A 328 -13.82 -1.42 -26.10
C GLY A 328 -13.82 -0.52 -24.88
N ALA A 329 -12.71 -0.44 -24.14
CA ALA A 329 -12.71 0.21 -22.85
C ALA A 329 -12.91 1.74 -22.92
N ALA A 330 -12.53 2.36 -24.03
CA ALA A 330 -12.64 3.80 -24.20
C ALA A 330 -14.08 4.30 -24.34
N ASP A 331 -15.04 3.39 -24.53
CA ASP A 331 -16.47 3.70 -24.72
C ASP A 331 -17.37 3.18 -23.60
N ASP A 332 -16.78 2.57 -22.56
CA ASP A 332 -17.55 2.11 -21.40
C ASP A 332 -18.13 3.30 -20.62
N THR A 333 -19.23 3.01 -19.95
CA THR A 333 -19.80 3.81 -18.86
C THR A 333 -19.03 3.60 -17.56
N VAL A 334 -19.26 4.45 -16.56
CA VAL A 334 -18.69 4.27 -15.21
C VAL A 334 -19.05 2.90 -14.62
N GLU A 335 -20.29 2.45 -14.77
CA GLU A 335 -20.73 1.13 -14.29
C GLU A 335 -19.90 -0.02 -14.89
N GLN A 336 -19.77 -0.04 -16.22
CA GLN A 336 -18.98 -1.06 -16.92
C GLN A 336 -17.51 -1.03 -16.51
N ARG A 337 -17.00 0.18 -16.24
CA ARG A 337 -15.64 0.42 -15.78
C ARG A 337 -15.40 -0.13 -14.38
N LEU A 338 -16.34 0.07 -13.46
CA LEU A 338 -16.33 -0.53 -12.12
C LEU A 338 -16.41 -2.06 -12.19
N HIS A 339 -17.25 -2.63 -13.06
CA HIS A 339 -17.29 -4.08 -13.26
C HIS A 339 -15.95 -4.66 -13.72
N ARG A 340 -15.26 -4.01 -14.66
CA ARG A 340 -13.93 -4.45 -15.11
C ARG A 340 -12.87 -4.26 -14.02
N LEU A 341 -12.93 -3.18 -13.26
CA LEU A 341 -12.05 -2.96 -12.11
C LEU A 341 -12.21 -4.10 -11.09
N LEU A 342 -13.44 -4.41 -10.68
CA LEU A 342 -13.73 -5.51 -9.77
C LEU A 342 -13.30 -6.87 -10.35
N GLY A 343 -13.53 -7.10 -11.64
CA GLY A 343 -13.06 -8.29 -12.35
C GLY A 343 -11.55 -8.45 -12.30
N SER A 344 -10.81 -7.38 -12.59
CA SER A 344 -9.33 -7.37 -12.57
C SER A 344 -8.77 -7.57 -11.15
N TRP A 345 -9.43 -7.03 -10.14
CA TRP A 345 -9.04 -7.24 -8.74
C TRP A 345 -9.31 -8.67 -8.29
N ASN A 346 -10.44 -9.25 -8.72
CA ASN A 346 -10.73 -10.65 -8.44
C ASN A 346 -9.75 -11.59 -9.15
N GLU A 347 -9.40 -11.31 -10.41
CA GLU A 347 -8.36 -12.07 -11.14
C GLU A 347 -7.02 -12.00 -10.41
N TYR A 348 -6.54 -10.79 -10.07
CA TYR A 348 -5.30 -10.59 -9.33
C TYR A 348 -5.29 -11.41 -8.04
N ARG A 349 -6.36 -11.30 -7.24
CA ARG A 349 -6.54 -12.03 -5.99
C ARG A 349 -6.44 -13.54 -6.20
N THR A 350 -6.95 -14.08 -7.31
CA THR A 350 -6.84 -15.53 -7.59
C THR A 350 -5.48 -15.98 -8.12
N GLN A 351 -4.64 -15.05 -8.60
CA GLN A 351 -3.33 -15.34 -9.21
C GLN A 351 -2.17 -15.18 -8.23
N VAL A 352 -2.33 -14.39 -7.17
CA VAL A 352 -1.30 -14.19 -6.15
C VAL A 352 -1.58 -15.04 -4.93
N GLU A 353 -0.52 -15.54 -4.30
CA GLU A 353 -0.64 -16.17 -2.99
C GLU A 353 -0.99 -15.09 -1.96
N HIS A 354 -2.10 -15.29 -1.27
CA HIS A 354 -2.53 -14.43 -0.18
C HIS A 354 -3.21 -15.26 0.91
N LEU A 355 -3.26 -14.74 2.12
CA LEU A 355 -3.97 -15.39 3.22
C LEU A 355 -5.48 -15.40 2.92
N PRO A 356 -6.20 -16.49 3.22
CA PRO A 356 -7.66 -16.51 3.17
C PRO A 356 -8.26 -15.37 3.99
N SER A 357 -9.30 -14.72 3.47
CA SER A 357 -9.90 -13.55 4.11
C SER A 357 -11.40 -13.49 3.85
N THR A 358 -12.16 -13.79 4.91
CA THR A 358 -13.62 -13.60 4.95
C THR A 358 -14.03 -12.16 4.67
N PHE A 359 -13.22 -11.18 5.13
CA PHE A 359 -13.45 -9.77 4.88
C PHE A 359 -13.32 -9.44 3.40
N GLN A 360 -12.27 -9.90 2.74
CA GLN A 360 -12.13 -9.73 1.29
C GLN A 360 -13.29 -10.40 0.56
N THR A 361 -13.59 -11.66 0.87
CA THR A 361 -14.70 -12.39 0.24
C THR A 361 -16.04 -11.65 0.37
N PHE A 362 -16.37 -11.20 1.59
CA PHE A 362 -17.58 -10.39 1.85
C PHE A 362 -17.56 -9.07 1.08
N ALA A 363 -16.45 -8.32 1.12
CA ALA A 363 -16.34 -7.03 0.48
C ALA A 363 -16.47 -7.13 -1.04
N PHE A 364 -15.82 -8.12 -1.68
CA PHE A 364 -15.93 -8.35 -3.12
C PHE A 364 -17.35 -8.75 -3.53
N ASP A 365 -17.98 -9.68 -2.80
CA ASP A 365 -19.35 -10.11 -3.07
C ASP A 365 -20.33 -8.92 -2.91
N TRP A 366 -20.15 -8.11 -1.87
CA TRP A 366 -20.94 -6.89 -1.69
C TRP A 366 -20.71 -5.89 -2.83
N LEU A 367 -19.46 -5.59 -3.18
CA LEU A 367 -19.14 -4.63 -4.26
C LEU A 367 -19.71 -5.07 -5.60
N GLN A 368 -19.60 -6.36 -5.95
CA GLN A 368 -20.16 -6.90 -7.19
C GLN A 368 -21.68 -6.76 -7.27
N ARG A 369 -22.38 -6.91 -6.13
CA ARG A 369 -23.85 -6.78 -6.04
C ARG A 369 -24.35 -5.34 -5.94
N ASN A 370 -23.48 -4.39 -5.61
CA ASN A 370 -23.83 -3.01 -5.34
C ASN A 370 -23.11 -2.02 -6.27
N VAL A 371 -22.66 -2.47 -7.46
CA VAL A 371 -22.18 -1.54 -8.49
C VAL A 371 -23.33 -0.59 -8.84
N PRO A 372 -23.14 0.73 -8.69
CA PRO A 372 -24.19 1.69 -9.00
C PRO A 372 -24.46 1.69 -10.51
N HIS A 373 -25.74 1.79 -10.88
CA HIS A 373 -26.13 2.04 -12.26
C HIS A 373 -25.72 3.46 -12.64
N ASP A 374 -24.66 3.58 -13.43
CA ASP A 374 -24.05 4.85 -13.79
C ASP A 374 -23.61 4.85 -15.26
N THR A 375 -24.41 5.55 -16.06
CA THR A 375 -24.24 5.68 -17.51
C THR A 375 -23.36 6.87 -17.91
N ARG A 376 -22.80 7.61 -16.95
CA ARG A 376 -21.83 8.68 -17.23
C ARG A 376 -20.60 8.09 -17.91
N ARG A 377 -19.90 8.94 -18.66
CA ARG A 377 -18.57 8.60 -19.17
C ARG A 377 -17.56 8.64 -18.02
N PRO A 378 -16.63 7.67 -17.94
CA PRO A 378 -15.51 7.73 -17.02
C PRO A 378 -14.67 8.99 -17.24
N VAL A 379 -13.97 9.44 -16.21
CA VAL A 379 -12.97 10.50 -16.29
C VAL A 379 -11.60 9.94 -15.91
N LEU A 380 -10.52 10.64 -16.26
CA LEU A 380 -9.21 10.30 -15.70
C LEU A 380 -9.24 10.60 -14.19
N VAL A 381 -8.97 9.58 -13.38
CA VAL A 381 -8.82 9.68 -11.93
C VAL A 381 -7.37 9.45 -11.56
N HIS A 382 -6.89 10.14 -10.54
CA HIS A 382 -5.51 9.99 -10.08
C HIS A 382 -5.33 8.71 -9.25
N GLY A 383 -6.33 8.32 -8.48
CA GLY A 383 -6.36 7.11 -7.65
C GLY A 383 -5.65 7.24 -6.29
N ASP A 384 -4.74 8.20 -6.16
CA ASP A 384 -4.04 8.55 -4.90
C ASP A 384 -3.89 10.09 -4.78
N PHE A 385 -4.98 10.82 -5.05
CA PHE A 385 -4.95 12.28 -5.10
C PHE A 385 -4.90 12.88 -3.69
N GLY A 386 -3.78 13.47 -3.31
CA GLY A 386 -3.65 14.06 -2.00
C GLY A 386 -2.40 14.93 -1.85
N ILE A 387 -2.38 15.71 -0.78
CA ILE A 387 -1.29 16.64 -0.44
C ILE A 387 0.08 15.95 -0.32
N HIS A 388 0.12 14.66 0.02
CA HIS A 388 1.36 13.88 0.12
C HIS A 388 1.98 13.59 -1.25
N ASN A 389 1.17 13.65 -2.31
CA ASN A 389 1.55 13.48 -3.71
C ASN A 389 1.57 14.82 -4.47
N MET A 390 1.73 15.93 -3.76
CA MET A 390 1.84 17.26 -4.35
C MET A 390 3.14 17.93 -3.97
N LEU A 391 3.70 18.69 -4.91
CA LEU A 391 4.77 19.65 -4.62
C LEU A 391 4.17 21.04 -4.56
N SER A 392 4.69 21.88 -3.66
CA SER A 392 4.29 23.28 -3.58
C SER A 392 5.49 24.20 -3.35
N ILE A 393 5.33 25.45 -3.80
CA ILE A 393 6.21 26.58 -3.48
C ILE A 393 5.29 27.74 -3.13
N ASP A 394 5.56 28.43 -2.03
CA ASP A 394 4.79 29.61 -1.59
C ASP A 394 3.27 29.39 -1.57
N ASN A 395 2.82 28.26 -1.01
CA ASN A 395 1.41 27.83 -0.96
C ASN A 395 0.73 27.63 -2.33
N ARG A 396 1.49 27.44 -3.41
CA ARG A 396 0.98 27.09 -4.73
C ARG A 396 1.52 25.74 -5.16
N ILE A 397 0.62 24.80 -5.48
CA ILE A 397 0.97 23.49 -6.03
C ILE A 397 1.70 23.67 -7.37
N THR A 398 2.86 23.03 -7.50
CA THR A 398 3.72 23.07 -8.70
C THR A 398 3.69 21.75 -9.46
N ALA A 399 3.35 20.64 -8.81
CA ALA A 399 3.19 19.34 -9.45
C ALA A 399 2.24 18.42 -8.68
N VAL A 400 1.53 17.58 -9.42
CA VAL A 400 0.88 16.36 -8.94
C VAL A 400 1.75 15.16 -9.33
N LEU A 401 2.10 14.35 -8.35
CA LEU A 401 3.04 13.23 -8.43
C LEU A 401 2.34 11.88 -8.26
N ASP A 402 3.06 10.81 -8.55
CA ASP A 402 2.69 9.42 -8.27
C ASP A 402 1.38 8.93 -8.94
N TRP A 403 1.48 8.72 -10.25
CA TRP A 403 0.35 8.38 -11.13
C TRP A 403 0.12 6.87 -11.27
N GLU A 404 0.69 6.05 -10.39
CA GLU A 404 0.64 4.59 -10.52
C GLU A 404 -0.74 3.99 -10.21
N CYS A 405 -1.52 4.66 -9.36
CA CYS A 405 -2.90 4.30 -9.03
C CYS A 405 -3.92 4.89 -10.02
N SER A 406 -3.47 5.68 -11.00
CA SER A 406 -4.38 6.38 -11.90
C SER A 406 -5.13 5.41 -12.79
N ASP A 407 -6.39 5.73 -13.09
CA ASP A 407 -7.28 4.91 -13.90
C ASP A 407 -8.30 5.81 -14.61
N PHE A 408 -9.20 5.20 -15.37
CA PHE A 408 -10.36 5.90 -15.91
C PHE A 408 -11.60 5.37 -15.21
N GLY A 409 -12.35 6.23 -14.52
CA GLY A 409 -13.38 5.77 -13.60
C GLY A 409 -14.38 6.84 -13.16
N ALA A 410 -15.02 6.60 -12.03
CA ALA A 410 -15.95 7.54 -11.41
C ALA A 410 -15.14 8.65 -10.71
N PRO A 411 -15.45 9.95 -10.91
CA PRO A 411 -14.72 11.05 -10.26
C PRO A 411 -14.77 10.95 -8.73
N GLU A 412 -15.79 10.30 -8.17
CA GLU A 412 -15.95 10.08 -6.74
C GLU A 412 -14.80 9.27 -6.11
N GLN A 413 -14.05 8.49 -6.91
CA GLN A 413 -12.89 7.71 -6.43
C GLN A 413 -11.78 8.61 -5.85
N ASP A 414 -11.51 9.76 -6.48
CA ASP A 414 -10.51 10.70 -5.95
C ASP A 414 -11.05 11.51 -4.77
N LEU A 415 -12.36 11.78 -4.73
CA LEU A 415 -12.98 12.55 -3.64
C LEU A 415 -13.01 11.77 -2.32
N GLU A 416 -13.25 10.45 -2.37
CA GLU A 416 -13.19 9.60 -1.17
C GLU A 416 -11.80 9.64 -0.53
N TRP A 417 -10.75 9.67 -1.37
CA TRP A 417 -9.37 9.62 -0.91
C TRP A 417 -8.95 10.88 -0.15
N ILE A 418 -9.47 12.05 -0.55
CA ILE A 418 -9.21 13.35 0.09
C ILE A 418 -10.05 13.53 1.37
N ALA A 419 -11.22 12.88 1.46
CA ALA A 419 -12.16 13.05 2.56
C ALA A 419 -11.82 12.21 3.82
N ARG A 420 -10.77 11.40 3.76
CA ARG A 420 -10.23 10.62 4.89
C ARG A 420 -9.04 11.33 5.51
#